data_AF-B3EM07-F1
#
_entry.id   AF-B3EM07-F1
#
_cell.length_a   1.000
_cell.length_b   1.000
_cell.length_c   1.000
_cell.angle_alpha   90.00
_cell.angle_beta   90.00
_cell.angle_gamma   90.00
#
_symmetry.space_group_name_H-M   'P 1'
#
loop_
_entity.id
_entity.type
_entity.pdbx_description
1 polymer ?
#
loop_
_entity_poly.entity_id
_entity_poly.type
_entity_poly.pdbx_seq_one_letter_code
_entity_poly.pdbx_strand_id
1 'polypeptide(L)'
;MTAAISKIASSISQGAEGFERGSAKEFHQFLVIAKASCAEVRSQLYVAFDVGYVSEANFSVLERKAAEVSRIIGGLRASVAKQRN
;
A
#
# COMPACT_ATOMS: atom_id res chain seq x y z
N MET A 1 -2.37 4.15 14.29
CA MET A 1 -2.36 2.87 13.53
C MET A 1 -3.63 2.64 12.73
N THR A 2 -4.82 2.77 13.34
CA THR A 2 -6.13 2.67 12.66
C THR A 2 -6.26 3.62 11.46
N ALA A 3 -5.77 4.86 11.59
CA ALA A 3 -5.75 5.86 10.52
C ALA A 3 -4.85 5.47 9.33
N ALA A 4 -3.74 4.76 9.57
CA ALA A 4 -2.78 4.35 8.53
C ALA A 4 -3.35 3.20 7.68
N ILE A 5 -4.04 2.24 8.31
CA ILE A 5 -4.76 1.16 7.62
C ILE A 5 -5.93 1.73 6.80
N SER A 6 -6.67 2.68 7.38
CA SER A 6 -7.74 3.40 6.66
C SER A 6 -7.21 4.15 5.44
N LYS A 7 -6.01 4.75 5.52
CA LYS A 7 -5.35 5.45 4.41
C LYS A 7 -4.98 4.50 3.26
N ILE A 8 -4.49 3.28 3.55
CA ILE A 8 -4.21 2.28 2.51
C ILE A 8 -5.53 1.83 1.86
N ALA A 9 -6.54 1.51 2.67
CA ALA A 9 -7.84 1.06 2.17
C ALA A 9 -8.52 2.13 1.30
N SER A 10 -8.50 3.39 1.72
CA SER A 10 -9.05 4.51 0.94
C SER A 10 -8.25 4.81 -0.32
N SER A 11 -6.93 4.60 -0.32
CA SER A 11 -6.09 4.75 -1.52
C SER A 11 -6.37 3.65 -2.55
N ILE A 12 -6.59 2.40 -2.10
CA ILE A 12 -6.98 1.29 -2.97
C ILE A 12 -8.39 1.51 -3.53
N SER A 13 -9.35 1.94 -2.68
CA SER A 13 -10.72 2.23 -3.09
C SER A 13 -10.78 3.33 -4.16
N GLN A 14 -10.05 4.44 -3.96
CA GLN A 14 -9.97 5.52 -4.96
C GLN A 14 -9.28 5.08 -6.25
N GLY A 15 -8.25 4.23 -6.15
CA GLY A 15 -7.60 3.64 -7.32
C GLY A 15 -8.50 2.69 -8.10
N ALA A 16 -9.41 1.98 -7.43
CA ALA A 16 -10.40 1.10 -8.07
C ALA A 16 -11.48 1.92 -8.79
N GLU A 17 -11.97 3.01 -8.20
CA GLU A 17 -12.90 3.94 -8.88
C GLU A 17 -12.24 4.65 -10.08
N GLY A 18 -10.95 4.98 -9.98
CA GLY A 18 -10.15 5.53 -11.08
C GLY A 18 -9.80 4.49 -12.16
N PHE A 19 -9.74 3.20 -11.83
CA PHE A 19 -9.50 2.10 -12.79
C PHE A 19 -10.67 1.91 -13.76
N GLU A 20 -11.91 2.05 -13.29
CA GLU A 20 -13.09 1.96 -14.17
C GLU A 20 -13.29 3.21 -15.06
N ARG A 21 -12.68 4.36 -14.71
CA ARG A 21 -12.94 5.65 -15.39
C ARG A 21 -11.73 6.26 -16.11
N GLY A 22 -10.52 5.75 -15.91
CA GLY A 22 -9.26 6.42 -16.28
C GLY A 22 -8.32 5.62 -17.17
N SER A 23 -7.33 6.33 -17.73
CA SER A 23 -6.30 5.75 -18.61
C SER A 23 -5.28 4.90 -17.83
N ALA A 24 -4.60 3.95 -18.51
CA ALA A 24 -3.51 3.16 -17.91
C ALA A 24 -2.40 4.02 -17.26
N LYS A 25 -2.23 5.27 -17.71
CA LYS A 25 -1.29 6.24 -17.13
C LYS A 25 -1.72 6.71 -15.74
N GLU A 26 -2.99 7.06 -15.57
CA GLU A 26 -3.55 7.48 -14.27
C GLU A 26 -3.55 6.31 -13.30
N PHE A 27 -3.95 5.13 -13.77
CA PHE A 27 -3.92 3.92 -12.95
C PHE A 27 -2.51 3.58 -12.47
N HIS A 28 -1.49 3.69 -13.34
CA HIS A 28 -0.10 3.55 -12.91
C HIS A 28 0.29 4.57 -11.83
N GLN A 29 -0.14 5.83 -11.95
CA GLN A 29 0.14 6.88 -10.96
C GLN A 29 -0.52 6.57 -9.61
N PHE A 30 -1.76 6.09 -9.60
CA PHE A 30 -2.42 5.62 -8.38
C PHE A 30 -1.63 4.50 -7.70
N LEU A 31 -1.13 3.53 -8.45
CA LEU A 31 -0.33 2.42 -7.91
C LEU A 31 1.02 2.89 -7.33
N VAL A 32 1.62 3.94 -7.89
CA VAL A 32 2.83 4.57 -7.31
C VAL A 32 2.51 5.18 -5.94
N ILE A 33 1.40 5.92 -5.83
CA ILE A 33 0.96 6.55 -4.57
C ILE A 33 0.62 5.47 -3.53
N ALA A 34 -0.11 4.42 -3.93
CA ALA A 34 -0.48 3.33 -3.04
C ALA A 34 0.78 2.60 -2.49
N LYS A 35 1.80 2.38 -3.33
CA LYS A 35 3.07 1.79 -2.89
C LYS A 35 3.82 2.68 -1.89
N ALA A 36 3.84 3.99 -2.10
CA ALA A 36 4.44 4.93 -1.15
C ALA A 36 3.69 4.92 0.20
N SER A 37 2.36 4.90 0.18
CA SER A 37 1.53 4.78 1.39
C SER A 37 1.85 3.50 2.18
N CYS A 38 2.01 2.36 1.51
CA CYS A 38 2.44 1.12 2.17
C CYS A 38 3.82 1.25 2.85
N ALA A 39 4.77 1.97 2.23
CA ALA A 39 6.07 2.22 2.85
C ALA A 39 5.95 3.09 4.11
N GLU A 40 5.14 4.15 4.08
CA GLU A 40 4.86 4.98 5.26
C GLU A 40 4.29 4.17 6.42
N VAL A 41 3.30 3.31 6.14
CA VAL A 41 2.67 2.47 7.17
C VAL A 41 3.67 1.48 7.78
N ARG A 42 4.55 0.88 6.97
CA ARG A 42 5.62 0.02 7.49
C ARG A 42 6.56 0.80 8.40
N SER A 43 7.03 1.97 7.97
CA SER A 43 7.88 2.82 8.82
C SER A 43 7.21 3.19 10.15
N GLN A 44 5.92 3.57 10.13
CA GLN A 44 5.17 3.85 11.36
C GLN A 44 4.98 2.62 12.24
N LEU A 45 4.83 1.43 11.65
CA LEU A 45 4.73 0.17 12.39
C LEU A 45 6.03 -0.17 13.11
N TYR A 46 7.19 0.06 12.47
CA TYR A 46 8.51 -0.07 13.12
C TYR A 46 8.63 0.88 14.32
N VAL A 47 8.31 2.17 14.13
CA VAL A 47 8.33 3.13 15.24
C VAL A 47 7.38 2.72 16.38
N ALA A 48 6.18 2.25 16.05
CA ALA A 48 5.21 1.80 17.04
C ALA A 48 5.66 0.55 17.81
N PHE A 49 6.43 -0.33 17.17
CA PHE A 49 7.07 -1.47 17.82
C PHE A 49 8.21 -1.03 18.74
N ASP A 50 9.09 -0.14 18.25
CA ASP A 50 10.25 0.35 19.01
C ASP A 50 9.85 1.05 20.31
N VAL A 51 8.73 1.78 20.32
CA VAL A 51 8.21 2.45 21.52
C VAL A 51 7.29 1.55 22.38
N GLY A 52 7.14 0.27 22.02
CA GLY A 52 6.38 -0.71 22.79
C GLY A 52 4.85 -0.60 22.67
N TYR A 53 4.32 0.10 21.67
CA TYR A 53 2.87 0.19 21.43
C TYR A 53 2.30 -1.04 20.73
N VAL A 54 3.15 -1.87 20.12
CA VAL A 54 2.75 -3.10 19.41
C VAL A 54 3.60 -4.25 19.94
N SER A 55 2.95 -5.37 20.28
CA SER A 55 3.66 -6.60 20.66
C SER A 55 4.37 -7.22 19.45
N GLU A 56 5.44 -7.98 19.69
CA GLU A 56 6.18 -8.67 18.63
C GLU A 56 5.30 -9.57 17.75
N ALA A 57 4.37 -10.32 18.37
CA ALA A 57 3.43 -11.16 17.65
C ALA A 57 2.54 -10.33 16.69
N ASN A 58 2.03 -9.19 17.15
CA ASN A 58 1.21 -8.30 16.32
C ASN A 58 2.06 -7.60 15.26
N PHE A 59 3.27 -7.19 15.60
CA PHE A 59 4.21 -6.59 14.66
C PHE A 59 4.52 -7.53 13.51
N SER A 60 4.89 -8.78 13.80
CA SER A 60 5.17 -9.81 12.79
C SER A 60 4.00 -10.05 11.85
N VAL A 61 2.77 -10.13 12.38
CA VAL A 61 1.56 -10.27 11.57
C VAL A 61 1.31 -9.05 10.69
N LEU A 62 1.43 -7.84 11.24
CA LEU A 62 1.16 -6.59 10.53
C LEU A 62 2.22 -6.30 9.47
N GLU A 63 3.50 -6.56 9.76
CA GLU A 63 4.62 -6.38 8.84
C GLU A 63 4.44 -7.30 7.64
N ARG A 64 4.15 -8.59 7.88
CA ARG A 64 3.92 -9.57 6.82
C ARG A 64 2.77 -9.15 5.89
N LYS A 65 1.65 -8.69 6.47
CA LYS A 65 0.50 -8.21 5.69
C LYS A 65 0.86 -6.96 4.88
N ALA A 66 1.57 -6.00 5.47
CA ALA A 66 1.98 -4.79 4.78
C ALA A 66 2.97 -5.07 3.64
N ALA A 67 3.91 -6.00 3.86
CA ALA A 67 4.85 -6.47 2.85
C ALA A 67 4.13 -7.18 1.69
N GLU A 68 3.14 -8.03 1.99
CA GLU A 68 2.31 -8.70 1.00
C GLU A 68 1.55 -7.71 0.11
N VAL A 69 0.86 -6.74 0.71
CA VAL A 69 0.16 -5.68 -0.02
C VAL A 69 1.12 -4.89 -0.90
N SER A 70 2.30 -4.50 -0.38
CA SER A 70 3.32 -3.80 -1.16
C SER A 70 3.82 -4.62 -2.36
N ARG A 71 3.91 -5.94 -2.23
CA ARG A 71 4.31 -6.85 -3.32
C ARG A 71 3.23 -6.93 -4.40
N ILE A 72 1.95 -7.05 -4.01
CA ILE A 72 0.81 -7.07 -4.93
C ILE A 72 0.74 -5.77 -5.73
N ILE A 73 0.79 -4.61 -5.06
CA ILE A 73 0.79 -3.30 -5.72
C ILE A 73 1.99 -3.16 -6.65
N GLY A 74 3.17 -3.61 -6.22
CA GLY A 74 4.38 -3.59 -7.03
C GLY A 74 4.27 -4.41 -8.32
N GLY A 75 3.70 -5.61 -8.23
CA GLY A 75 3.45 -6.47 -9.39
C GLY A 75 2.41 -5.88 -10.34
N LEU A 76 1.30 -5.37 -9.81
CA LEU A 76 0.26 -4.72 -10.60
C LEU A 76 0.79 -3.48 -11.33
N ARG A 77 1.56 -2.63 -10.65
CA ARG A 77 2.22 -1.46 -11.25
C ARG A 77 3.12 -1.85 -12.43
N ALA A 78 3.90 -2.91 -12.27
CA ALA A 78 4.78 -3.41 -13.33
C ALA A 78 3.99 -3.96 -14.53
N SER A 79 2.88 -4.65 -14.27
CA SER A 79 1.98 -5.15 -15.32
C SER A 79 1.36 -3.99 -16.12
N VAL A 80 0.82 -2.99 -15.44
CA VAL A 80 0.21 -1.81 -16.07
C VAL A 80 1.23 -0.98 -16.84
N ALA A 81 2.46 -0.85 -16.33
CA ALA A 81 3.53 -0.17 -17.03
C ALA A 81 3.88 -0.84 -18.38
N LYS A 82 3.82 -2.18 -18.46
CA LYS A 82 4.07 -2.92 -19.71
C LYS A 82 2.98 -2.72 -20.75
N GLN A 83 1.72 -2.58 -20.31
CA GLN A 83 0.58 -2.34 -21.21
C GLN A 83 0.54 -0.90 -21.76
N ARG A 84 1.44 -0.03 -21.27
CA ARG A 84 1.56 1.37 -21.69
C ARG A 84 2.55 1.58 -22.86
N ASN A 85 3.35 0.56 -23.16
CA ASN A 85 4.30 0.52 -24.29
C ASN A 85 3.73 -0.36 -25.39
#